data_AF-A0A529Y6C7-F1
#
_entry.id   AF-A0A529Y6C7-F1
#
_cell.length_a   1.000
_cell.length_b   1.000
_cell.length_c   1.000
_cell.angle_alpha   90.00
_cell.angle_beta   90.00
_cell.angle_gamma   90.00
#
_symmetry.space_group_name_H-M   'P 1'
#
loop_
_entity.id
_entity.type
_entity.pdbx_description
1 polymer ?
#
loop_
_entity_poly.entity_id
_entity_poly.type
_entity_poly.pdbx_seq_one_letter_code
_entity_poly.pdbx_strand_id
1 'polypeptide(L)'
;MLDFQKIQARAAKRKGGEAVLAPLLGPAPDNKAVAKVPDDRILSTMAERIFAAGFVWRVIEQKWPGFEEAFLGFEPKRLLFQPDDFWHELASDSRIVRNPQKI
;
A
#
# COMPACT_ATOMS: atom_id res chain seq x y z
N MET A 1 -0.81 16.59 15.74
CA MET A 1 -0.48 15.16 15.52
C MET A 1 0.04 14.58 16.83
N LEU A 2 -0.39 13.39 17.24
CA LEU A 2 0.19 12.74 18.43
C LEU A 2 1.64 12.36 18.13
N ASP A 3 2.52 12.55 19.12
CA ASP A 3 3.92 12.12 19.02
C ASP A 3 4.00 10.60 18.81
N PHE A 4 4.92 10.17 17.93
CA PHE A 4 5.07 8.76 17.57
C PHE A 4 5.40 7.88 18.78
N GLN A 5 6.24 8.35 19.71
CA GLN A 5 6.60 7.59 20.90
C GLN A 5 5.37 7.32 21.77
N LYS A 6 4.43 8.29 21.85
CA LYS A 6 3.16 8.10 22.56
C LYS A 6 2.29 7.04 21.89
N ILE A 7 2.29 6.95 20.57
CA ILE A 7 1.56 5.93 19.81
C ILE A 7 2.19 4.54 20.06
N GLN A 8 3.51 4.45 19.97
CA GLN A 8 4.27 3.21 20.19
C GLN A 8 4.07 2.68 21.62
N ALA A 9 4.19 3.53 22.65
CA ALA A 9 3.99 3.14 24.04
C ALA A 9 2.57 2.60 24.29
N ARG A 10 1.55 3.22 23.68
CA ARG A 10 0.17 2.71 23.74
C ARG A 10 0.02 1.35 23.07
N ALA A 11 0.66 1.15 21.92
CA ALA A 11 0.66 -0.14 21.22
C ALA A 11 1.35 -1.22 22.07
N ALA A 12 2.52 -0.92 22.63
CA ALA A 12 3.27 -1.83 23.49
C ALA A 12 2.43 -2.25 24.71
N LYS A 13 1.82 -1.28 25.41
CA LYS A 13 0.92 -1.57 26.53
C LYS A 13 -0.24 -2.49 26.15
N ARG A 14 -0.83 -2.32 24.97
CA ARG A 14 -1.95 -3.16 24.49
C ARG A 14 -1.52 -4.56 24.05
N LYS A 15 -0.29 -4.71 23.55
CA LYS A 15 0.23 -5.97 23.00
C LYS A 15 1.02 -6.81 24.01
N GLY A 16 1.23 -6.31 25.23
CA GLY A 16 1.93 -7.04 26.30
C GLY A 16 3.41 -6.67 26.48
N GLY A 17 3.81 -5.49 26.02
CA GLY A 17 5.17 -4.94 26.16
C GLY A 17 5.87 -4.71 24.81
N GLU A 18 7.00 -4.02 24.85
CA GLU A 18 7.79 -3.68 23.65
C GLU A 18 8.37 -4.93 22.99
N ALA A 19 8.83 -5.89 23.78
CA ALA A 19 9.37 -7.17 23.29
C ALA A 19 8.33 -7.98 22.49
N VAL A 20 7.03 -7.88 22.85
CA VAL A 20 5.94 -8.53 22.11
C VAL A 20 5.53 -7.69 20.89
N LEU A 21 5.59 -6.36 21.00
CA LEU A 21 5.25 -5.46 19.89
C LEU A 21 6.25 -5.55 18.74
N ALA A 22 7.55 -5.60 19.02
CA ALA A 22 8.61 -5.56 18.01
C ALA A 22 8.42 -6.58 16.86
N PRO A 23 8.20 -7.88 17.11
CA PRO A 23 7.98 -8.85 16.03
C PRO A 23 6.65 -8.64 15.27
N LEU A 24 5.65 -7.98 15.86
CA LEU A 24 4.36 -7.72 15.21
C LEU A 24 4.42 -6.59 14.18
N LEU A 25 5.41 -5.69 14.28
CA LEU A 25 5.58 -4.56 13.36
C LEU A 25 6.25 -4.96 12.05
N GLY A 26 6.86 -6.15 12.00
CA GLY A 26 7.60 -6.62 10.84
C GLY A 26 8.96 -5.92 10.67
N PRO A 27 9.62 -6.12 9.50
CA PRO A 27 10.92 -5.54 9.22
C PRO A 27 10.84 -4.01 9.08
N ALA A 28 11.77 -3.31 9.72
CA ALA A 28 11.95 -1.87 9.61
C ALA A 28 13.32 -1.58 8.95
N PRO A 29 13.42 -1.57 7.61
CA PRO A 29 14.66 -1.25 6.92
C PRO A 29 15.12 0.17 7.26
N ASP A 30 16.44 0.38 7.26
CA ASP A 30 16.99 1.73 7.44
C ASP A 30 16.75 2.60 6.21
N ASN A 31 16.96 3.92 6.35
CA ASN A 31 16.75 4.86 5.25
C ASN A 31 17.62 4.55 4.02
N LYS A 32 18.79 3.93 4.20
CA LYS A 32 19.68 3.57 3.08
C LYS A 32 19.13 2.37 2.30
N ALA A 33 18.52 1.41 2.96
CA ALA A 33 17.84 0.29 2.35
C ALA A 33 16.56 0.74 1.64
N VAL A 34 15.76 1.62 2.28
CA VAL A 34 14.57 2.21 1.66
C VAL A 34 14.93 2.99 0.39
N ALA A 35 16.01 3.76 0.41
CA ALA A 35 16.47 4.52 -0.77
C ALA A 35 16.90 3.65 -1.97
N LYS A 36 17.06 2.34 -1.78
CA LYS A 36 17.35 1.38 -2.86
C LYS A 36 16.11 0.69 -3.40
N VAL A 37 14.95 0.89 -2.76
CA VAL A 37 13.68 0.34 -3.25
C VAL A 37 13.28 1.14 -4.50
N PRO A 38 12.98 0.46 -5.62
CA PRO A 38 12.60 1.16 -6.84
C PRO A 38 11.21 1.81 -6.71
N ASP A 39 10.99 2.89 -7.46
CA ASP A 39 9.80 3.75 -7.34
C ASP A 39 8.49 2.98 -7.54
N ASP A 40 8.47 1.98 -8.42
CA ASP A 40 7.30 1.14 -8.70
C ASP A 40 6.88 0.30 -7.48
N ARG A 41 7.84 -0.22 -6.73
CA ARG A 41 7.57 -0.98 -5.50
C ARG A 41 7.08 -0.08 -4.37
N ILE A 42 7.60 1.15 -4.28
CA ILE A 42 7.10 2.15 -3.34
C ILE A 42 5.66 2.52 -3.69
N LEU A 43 5.38 2.85 -4.95
CA LEU A 43 4.05 3.22 -5.41
C LEU A 43 3.03 2.09 -5.22
N SER A 44 3.38 0.86 -5.62
CA SER A 44 2.54 -0.31 -5.40
C SER A 44 2.21 -0.49 -3.91
N THR A 45 3.22 -0.46 -3.03
CA THR A 45 3.00 -0.65 -1.59
C THR A 45 2.12 0.44 -0.98
N MET A 46 2.31 1.71 -1.39
CA MET A 46 1.47 2.81 -0.93
C MET A 46 0.03 2.66 -1.42
N ALA A 47 -0.15 2.32 -2.69
CA ALA A 47 -1.46 2.09 -3.29
C ALA A 47 -2.20 0.96 -2.57
N GLU A 48 -1.52 -0.15 -2.22
CA GLU A 48 -2.13 -1.27 -1.49
C GLU A 48 -2.77 -0.82 -0.19
N ARG A 49 -2.07 0.02 0.59
CA ARG A 49 -2.59 0.55 1.85
C ARG A 49 -3.76 1.51 1.65
N ILE A 50 -3.76 2.30 0.58
CA ILE A 50 -4.88 3.17 0.21
C ILE A 50 -6.10 2.32 -0.19
N PHE A 51 -5.92 1.28 -1.00
CA PHE A 51 -7.00 0.39 -1.42
C PHE A 51 -7.57 -0.44 -0.26
N ALA A 52 -6.73 -0.85 0.71
CA ALA A 52 -7.14 -1.55 1.93
C ALA A 52 -7.98 -0.70 2.90
N ALA A 53 -7.90 0.64 2.83
CA ALA A 53 -8.70 1.51 3.69
C ALA A 53 -10.21 1.33 3.43
N GLY A 54 -10.97 0.88 4.44
CA GLY A 54 -12.41 0.61 4.30
C GLY A 54 -12.75 -0.71 3.59
N PHE A 55 -11.77 -1.60 3.37
CA PHE A 55 -11.95 -2.92 2.78
C PHE A 55 -11.34 -4.03 3.64
N VAL A 56 -11.75 -5.27 3.40
CA VAL A 56 -11.13 -6.45 4.00
C VAL A 56 -9.75 -6.65 3.38
N TRP A 57 -8.69 -6.59 4.20
CA TRP A 57 -7.29 -6.64 3.74
C TRP A 57 -7.01 -7.86 2.87
N ARG A 58 -7.47 -9.04 3.30
CA ARG A 58 -7.33 -10.30 2.56
C ARG A 58 -7.89 -10.23 1.13
N VAL A 59 -8.96 -9.47 0.90
CA VAL A 59 -9.56 -9.32 -0.43
C VAL A 59 -8.66 -8.46 -1.34
N ILE A 60 -8.06 -7.40 -0.79
CA ILE A 60 -7.12 -6.55 -1.54
C ILE A 60 -5.86 -7.35 -1.87
N GLU A 61 -5.29 -8.05 -0.90
CA GLU A 61 -4.10 -8.90 -1.09
C GLU A 61 -4.34 -9.96 -2.17
N GLN A 62 -5.51 -10.61 -2.17
CA GLN A 62 -5.87 -11.60 -3.19
C GLN A 62 -6.04 -11.01 -4.59
N LYS A 63 -6.53 -9.77 -4.69
CA LYS A 63 -6.66 -9.05 -5.97
C LYS A 63 -5.37 -8.37 -6.41
N TRP A 64 -4.37 -8.26 -5.55
CA TRP A 64 -3.17 -7.44 -5.79
C TRP A 64 -2.42 -7.79 -7.09
N PRO A 65 -2.29 -9.07 -7.50
CA PRO A 65 -1.72 -9.40 -8.81
C PRO A 65 -2.50 -8.75 -9.97
N GLY A 66 -3.83 -8.67 -9.86
CA GLY A 66 -4.66 -7.97 -10.83
C GLY A 66 -4.45 -6.46 -10.83
N PHE A 67 -4.17 -5.86 -9.67
CA PHE A 67 -3.76 -4.45 -9.58
C PHE A 67 -2.40 -4.23 -10.24
N GLU A 68 -1.41 -5.08 -9.96
CA GLU A 68 -0.09 -4.99 -10.60
C GLU A 68 -0.21 -5.03 -12.12
N GLU A 69 -1.04 -5.92 -12.68
CA GLU A 69 -1.28 -5.95 -14.12
C GLU A 69 -2.03 -4.72 -14.65
N ALA A 70 -3.12 -4.32 -13.97
CA ALA A 70 -3.98 -3.21 -14.39
C ALA A 70 -3.24 -1.86 -14.36
N PHE A 71 -2.38 -1.66 -13.36
CA PHE A 71 -1.57 -0.44 -13.20
C PHE A 71 -0.16 -0.57 -13.80
N LEU A 72 0.03 -1.47 -14.78
CA LEU A 72 1.26 -1.59 -15.57
C LEU A 72 2.53 -1.81 -14.71
N GLY A 73 2.40 -2.57 -13.63
CA GLY A 73 3.44 -2.84 -12.63
C GLY A 73 3.70 -1.67 -11.69
N PHE A 74 2.79 -0.69 -11.63
CA PHE A 74 2.95 0.58 -10.92
C PHE A 74 4.18 1.37 -11.35
N GLU A 75 4.66 1.20 -12.59
CA GLU A 75 5.80 1.97 -13.09
C GLU A 75 5.34 3.43 -13.35
N PRO A 76 5.90 4.43 -12.63
CA PRO A 76 5.35 5.78 -12.65
C PRO A 76 5.37 6.42 -14.04
N LYS A 77 6.41 6.20 -14.85
CA LYS A 77 6.48 6.81 -16.19
C LYS A 77 5.37 6.24 -17.07
N ARG A 78 5.23 4.91 -17.14
CA ARG A 78 4.17 4.25 -17.93
C ARG A 78 2.78 4.76 -17.58
N LEU A 79 2.49 4.93 -16.29
CA LEU A 79 1.21 5.46 -15.82
C LEU A 79 1.00 6.93 -16.23
N LEU A 80 2.02 7.78 -16.09
CA LEU A 80 1.95 9.19 -16.50
C LEU A 80 1.74 9.39 -18.02
N PHE A 81 2.09 8.39 -18.83
CA PHE A 81 1.87 8.41 -20.28
C PHE A 81 0.51 7.85 -20.72
N GLN A 82 -0.33 7.38 -19.80
CA GLN A 82 -1.65 6.87 -20.15
C GLN A 82 -2.66 8.01 -20.40
N PRO A 83 -3.53 7.88 -21.42
CA PRO A 83 -4.61 8.83 -21.67
C PRO A 83 -5.71 8.73 -20.60
N ASP A 84 -6.61 9.72 -20.53
CA ASP A 84 -7.73 9.72 -19.58
C ASP A 84 -8.63 8.48 -19.70
N ASP A 85 -8.84 7.97 -20.93
CA ASP A 85 -9.64 6.77 -21.19
C ASP A 85 -9.09 5.53 -20.47
N PHE A 86 -7.77 5.40 -20.33
CA PHE A 86 -7.15 4.30 -19.58
C PHE A 86 -7.63 4.30 -18.12
N TRP A 87 -7.66 5.47 -17.47
CA TRP A 87 -8.10 5.60 -16.09
C TRP A 87 -9.60 5.36 -15.94
N HIS A 88 -10.40 5.80 -16.92
CA HIS A 88 -11.83 5.52 -16.98
C HIS A 88 -12.12 4.02 -17.15
N GLU A 89 -11.34 3.31 -17.95
CA GLU A 89 -11.48 1.86 -18.14
C GLU A 89 -11.16 1.07 -16.86
N LEU A 90 -10.17 1.50 -16.08
CA LEU A 90 -9.84 0.88 -14.79
C LEU A 90 -11.02 0.91 -13.81
N ALA A 91 -11.86 1.96 -13.86
CA ALA A 91 -13.07 2.02 -13.04
C ALA A 91 -14.08 0.89 -13.33
N SER A 92 -13.98 0.24 -14.49
CA SER A 92 -14.80 -0.90 -14.89
C SER A 92 -14.08 -2.24 -14.83
N ASP A 93 -12.76 -2.25 -14.61
CA ASP A 93 -11.94 -3.47 -14.61
C ASP A 93 -12.27 -4.39 -13.42
N SER A 94 -12.65 -5.63 -13.72
CA SER A 94 -13.08 -6.62 -12.73
C SER A 94 -11.91 -7.23 -11.95
N ARG A 95 -10.68 -7.11 -12.45
CA ARG A 95 -9.45 -7.56 -11.78
C ARG A 95 -9.23 -6.81 -10.47
N ILE A 96 -9.58 -5.52 -10.44
CA ILE A 96 -9.34 -4.63 -9.30
C ILE A 96 -10.59 -4.33 -8.48
N VAL A 97 -10.46 -3.48 -7.47
CA VAL A 97 -11.60 -2.86 -6.77
C VAL A 97 -11.99 -1.61 -7.53
N ARG A 98 -13.18 -1.65 -8.15
CA ARG A 98 -13.77 -0.58 -8.95
C ARG A 98 -14.20 0.60 -8.06
N ASN A 99 -13.25 1.45 -7.70
CA ASN A 99 -13.47 2.67 -6.92
C ASN A 99 -12.78 3.86 -7.60
N PRO A 100 -13.52 4.67 -8.38
CA PRO A 100 -12.95 5.79 -9.14
C PRO A 100 -12.29 6.89 -8.31
N GLN A 101 -12.57 6.99 -7.00
CA GLN A 101 -11.90 7.98 -6.14
C GLN A 101 -10.52 7.52 -5.67
N LYS A 102 -10.26 6.21 -5.71
CA LYS A 102 -8.98 5.62 -5.30
C LYS A 102 -8.06 5.31 -6.48
N ILE A 103 -8.65 5.17 -7.67
CA ILE A 103 -7.95 5.09 -8.96
C ILE A 103 -7.52 6.51 -9.30
#